data_AF-A0A2Z4IMB0-F1
#
_entry.id   AF-A0A2Z4IMB0-F1
#
_cell.length_a   1.000
_cell.length_b   1.000
_cell.length_c   1.000
_cell.angle_alpha   90.00
_cell.angle_beta   90.00
_cell.angle_gamma   90.00
#
_symmetry.space_group_name_H-M   'P 1'
#
loop_
_entity.id
_entity.type
_entity.pdbx_description
1 polymer ?
#
loop_
_entity_poly.entity_id
_entity_poly.type
_entity_poly.pdbx_seq_one_letter_code
_entity_poly.pdbx_strand_id
1 'polypeptide(L)'
;MDTKITLSFEKETINKAKDFAKKNNISLSRLTEYLYDQITSGNYQSLEELPIADWVSQVAEGEASYIKRTDRKQLKDEFLKSKK
;
A
#
# COMPACT_ATOMS: atom_id res chain seq x y z
N MET A 1 1.51 16.92 21.83
CA MET A 1 2.84 16.32 22.02
C MET A 1 3.40 16.80 23.34
N ASP A 2 3.25 15.99 24.38
CA ASP A 2 3.62 16.37 25.76
C ASP A 2 5.03 15.89 26.14
N THR A 3 5.66 15.04 25.31
CA THR A 3 6.97 14.42 25.56
C THR A 3 7.94 14.68 24.41
N LYS A 4 9.20 14.99 24.73
CA LYS A 4 10.28 15.20 23.75
C LYS A 4 11.00 13.88 23.46
N ILE A 5 11.27 13.61 22.18
CA ILE A 5 12.10 12.49 21.73
C ILE A 5 13.36 13.06 21.05
N THR A 6 14.52 12.45 21.30
CA THR A 6 15.78 12.79 20.60
C THR A 6 16.29 11.54 19.88
N LEU A 7 16.42 11.62 18.56
CA LEU A 7 16.84 10.53 17.70
C LEU A 7 18.02 11.00 16.83
N SER A 8 19.00 10.13 16.66
CA SER A 8 20.11 10.34 15.73
C SER A 8 19.74 9.74 14.38
N PHE A 9 19.72 10.58 13.34
CA PHE A 9 19.47 10.15 11.97
C PHE A 9 20.66 10.46 11.08
N GLU A 10 20.81 9.65 10.04
CA GLU A 10 21.65 10.03 8.91
C GLU A 10 21.10 11.31 8.25
N LYS A 11 22.02 12.22 7.90
CA LYS A 11 21.69 13.54 7.36
C LYS A 11 20.84 13.47 6.09
N GLU A 12 21.13 12.56 5.18
CA GLU A 12 20.37 12.43 3.93
C GLU A 12 18.93 11.95 4.19
N THR A 13 18.80 10.95 5.06
CA THR A 13 17.51 10.36 5.43
C THR A 13 16.59 11.38 6.08
N ILE A 14 17.10 12.18 7.03
CA ILE A 14 16.28 13.22 7.67
C ILE A 14 15.89 14.36 6.72
N ASN A 15 16.74 14.69 5.74
CA ASN A 15 16.42 15.70 4.73
C ASN A 15 15.31 15.22 3.80
N LYS A 16 15.39 13.98 3.32
CA LYS A 16 14.33 13.35 2.51
C LYS A 16 12.99 13.33 3.25
N ALA A 17 13.01 12.96 4.54
CA ALA A 17 11.81 12.95 5.37
C ALA A 17 11.21 14.35 5.55
N LYS A 18 12.03 15.38 5.79
CA LYS A 18 11.59 16.78 5.89
C LYS A 18 10.98 17.28 4.58
N ASP A 19 11.60 16.98 3.45
CA ASP A 19 11.10 17.38 2.14
C ASP A 19 9.76 16.70 1.82
N PHE A 20 9.62 15.42 2.14
CA PHE A 20 8.36 14.69 2.02
C PHE A 20 7.26 15.32 2.88
N ALA A 21 7.56 15.59 4.16
CA ALA A 21 6.60 16.21 5.06
C ALA A 21 6.15 17.59 4.53
N LYS A 22 7.11 18.42 4.10
CA LYS A 22 6.84 19.75 3.52
C LYS A 22 5.99 19.69 2.26
N LYS A 23 6.29 18.76 1.34
CA LYS A 23 5.51 18.56 0.10
C LYS A 23 4.06 18.18 0.37
N ASN A 24 3.82 17.42 1.44
CA ASN A 24 2.48 16.99 1.84
C ASN A 24 1.82 17.91 2.86
N ASN A 25 2.38 19.11 3.10
CA ASN A 25 1.87 20.12 4.02
C ASN A 25 1.65 19.60 5.46
N ILE A 26 2.52 18.70 5.92
CA ILE A 26 2.52 18.12 7.27
C ILE A 26 3.84 18.43 7.97
N SER A 27 3.80 18.58 9.31
CA SER A 27 5.02 18.73 10.09
C SER A 27 5.72 17.39 10.27
N LEU A 28 7.05 17.42 10.42
CA LEU A 28 7.83 16.19 10.64
C LEU A 28 7.37 15.46 11.92
N SER A 29 7.11 16.21 13.00
CA SER A 29 6.61 15.64 14.25
C SER A 29 5.26 14.94 14.06
N ARG A 30 4.33 15.55 13.29
CA ARG A 30 3.03 14.95 13.02
C ARG A 30 3.16 13.69 12.15
N LEU A 31 4.06 13.70 11.18
CA LEU A 31 4.38 12.53 10.36
C LEU A 31 4.93 11.39 11.22
N THR A 32 5.86 11.67 12.14
CA THR A 32 6.42 10.64 13.02
C THR A 32 5.39 10.06 13.98
N GLU A 33 4.51 10.89 14.52
CA GLU A 33 3.42 10.42 15.40
C GLU A 33 2.43 9.54 14.65
N TYR A 34 2.05 9.95 13.43
CA TYR A 34 1.22 9.14 12.55
C TYR A 34 1.87 7.78 12.26
N LEU A 35 3.17 7.74 11.97
CA LEU A 35 3.89 6.48 11.74
C LEU A 35 3.88 5.59 12.99
N TYR A 36 4.16 6.13 14.17
CA TYR A 36 4.09 5.34 15.40
C TYR A 36 2.69 4.80 15.65
N ASP A 37 1.65 5.62 15.47
CA ASP A 37 0.26 5.21 15.60
C ASP A 37 -0.07 4.05 14.64
N GLN A 38 0.31 4.15 13.36
CA GLN A 38 0.12 3.08 12.38
C GLN A 38 0.84 1.79 12.77
N ILE A 39 2.09 1.88 13.23
CA ILE A 39 2.88 0.72 13.66
C ILE A 39 2.26 0.05 14.89
N THR A 40 1.70 0.83 15.82
CA THR A 40 1.10 0.31 17.06
C THR A 40 -0.38 -0.05 16.95
N SER A 41 -1.04 0.34 15.86
CA SER A 41 -2.49 0.16 15.69
C SER A 41 -2.92 -1.30 15.51
N GLY A 42 -2.01 -2.16 15.08
CA GLY A 42 -2.25 -3.59 14.90
C GLY A 42 -1.39 -4.47 15.80
N ASN A 43 -1.74 -5.75 15.87
CA ASN A 43 -0.96 -6.76 16.58
C ASN A 43 0.14 -7.32 15.66
N TYR A 44 1.06 -6.47 15.22
CA TYR A 44 2.18 -6.90 14.37
C TYR A 44 3.34 -7.36 15.26
N GLN A 45 3.85 -8.57 15.01
CA GLN A 45 5.00 -9.12 15.73
C GLN A 45 6.33 -8.79 15.04
N SER A 46 6.30 -8.46 13.75
CA SER A 46 7.48 -8.07 12.99
C SER A 46 7.20 -6.93 12.01
N LEU A 47 8.27 -6.28 11.54
CA LEU A 47 8.15 -5.14 10.62
C LEU A 47 7.59 -5.55 9.26
N GLU A 48 7.81 -6.82 8.88
CA GLU A 48 7.33 -7.44 7.65
C GLU A 48 5.81 -7.68 7.64
N GLU A 49 5.18 -7.68 8.81
CA GLU A 49 3.73 -7.81 8.95
C GLU A 49 2.99 -6.48 8.80
N LEU A 50 3.72 -5.35 8.74
CA LEU A 50 3.10 -4.04 8.54
C LEU A 50 2.35 -4.02 7.21
N PRO A 51 1.10 -3.52 7.19
CA PRO A 51 0.28 -3.52 6.00
C PRO A 51 0.97 -2.67 4.93
N ILE A 52 1.27 -3.30 3.81
CA ILE A 52 1.67 -2.58 2.61
C ILE A 52 0.45 -1.78 2.16
N ALA A 53 0.65 -0.51 1.80
CA ALA A 53 -0.43 0.34 1.33
C ALA A 53 -1.19 -0.35 0.17
N ASP A 54 -2.52 -0.33 0.23
CA ASP A 54 -3.41 -1.08 -0.66
C ASP A 54 -3.09 -0.89 -2.16
N TRP A 55 -2.62 0.29 -2.54
CA TRP A 55 -2.26 0.62 -3.92
C TRP A 55 -1.02 -0.14 -4.43
N VAL A 56 -0.09 -0.52 -3.55
CA VAL A 56 1.08 -1.33 -3.91
C VAL A 56 0.63 -2.75 -4.22
N SER A 57 -0.32 -3.29 -3.45
CA SER A 57 -0.95 -4.58 -3.73
C SER A 57 -1.66 -4.56 -5.07
N GLN A 58 -2.38 -3.47 -5.39
CA GLN A 58 -3.05 -3.30 -6.69
C GLN A 58 -2.07 -3.25 -7.87
N VAL A 59 -0.88 -2.68 -7.71
CA VAL A 59 0.16 -2.67 -8.76
C VAL A 59 0.83 -4.05 -8.88
N ALA A 60 1.00 -4.76 -7.77
CA ALA A 60 1.59 -6.10 -7.75
C ALA A 60 0.67 -7.18 -8.34
N GLU A 61 -0.66 -7.03 -8.18
CA GLU A 61 -1.67 -7.92 -8.77
C GLU A 61 -1.78 -7.80 -10.30
N GLY A 62 -1.18 -6.75 -10.90
CA GLY A 62 -1.21 -6.50 -12.34
C GLY A 62 -2.54 -5.91 -12.81
N GLU A 63 -2.57 -5.37 -14.04
CA GLU A 63 -3.78 -4.76 -14.60
C GLU A 63 -4.96 -5.74 -14.56
N ALA A 64 -6.06 -5.31 -13.94
CA ALA A 64 -7.30 -6.07 -13.90
C ALA A 64 -7.80 -6.31 -15.34
N SER A 65 -7.51 -7.49 -15.87
CA SER A 65 -8.03 -7.96 -17.15
C SER A 65 -9.56 -8.02 -17.03
N TYR A 66 -10.23 -7.08 -17.67
CA TYR A 66 -11.68 -7.10 -17.78
C TYR A 66 -12.05 -8.22 -18.75
N ILE A 67 -12.27 -9.43 -18.22
CA ILE A 67 -12.81 -10.53 -19.01
C ILE A 67 -14.24 -10.12 -19.37
N LYS A 68 -14.44 -9.62 -20.60
CA LYS A 68 -15.78 -9.43 -21.14
C LYS A 68 -16.50 -10.77 -21.00
N ARG A 69 -17.63 -10.78 -20.30
CA ARG A 69 -18.46 -11.98 -20.15
C ARG A 69 -18.75 -12.51 -21.56
N THR A 70 -18.19 -13.67 -21.89
CA THR A 70 -18.44 -14.38 -23.14
C THR A 70 -19.94 -14.48 -23.35
N ASP A 71 -20.41 -14.02 -24.50
CA ASP A 71 -21.84 -14.02 -24.82
C ASP A 71 -22.37 -15.46 -24.73
N ARG A 72 -23.59 -15.66 -24.22
CA ARG A 72 -24.14 -16.98 -23.91
C ARG A 72 -24.12 -17.93 -25.12
N LYS A 73 -24.14 -17.37 -26.33
CA LYS A 73 -23.98 -18.09 -27.60
C LYS A 73 -22.59 -18.71 -27.75
N GLN A 74 -21.53 -17.97 -27.48
CA GLN A 74 -20.15 -18.45 -27.60
C GLN A 74 -19.86 -19.60 -26.62
N LEU A 75 -20.38 -19.53 -25.39
CA LEU A 75 -20.28 -20.61 -24.41
C LEU A 75 -21.01 -21.90 -24.86
N LYS A 76 -22.17 -21.76 -25.52
CA LYS A 76 -22.89 -22.91 -26.08
C LYS A 76 -22.15 -23.54 -27.26
N ASP A 77 -21.55 -22.71 -28.11
CA ASP A 77 -20.79 -23.18 -29.27
C ASP A 77 -19.49 -23.90 -28.87
N GLU A 78 -18.78 -23.43 -27.84
CA GLU A 78 -17.63 -24.17 -27.27
C GLU A 78 -18.04 -25.50 -26.66
N PHE A 79 -19.12 -25.52 -25.88
CA PHE A 79 -19.63 -26.76 -25.26
C PHE A 79 -20.07 -27.80 -26.29
N LEU A 80 -20.65 -27.37 -27.41
CA LEU A 80 -21.04 -28.26 -28.50
C LEU A 80 -19.84 -28.76 -29.31
N LYS A 81 -18.77 -27.95 -29.42
CA LYS A 81 -17.52 -28.36 -30.08
C LYS A 81 -16.69 -29.32 -29.26
N SER A 82 -16.66 -29.18 -27.93
CA SER A 82 -15.92 -30.10 -27.05
C SER A 82 -16.55 -31.49 -26.91
N LYS A 83 -17.77 -31.66 -27.41
CA LYS A 83 -18.52 -32.92 -27.40
C LYS A 83 -18.55 -33.65 -28.76
N LYS A 84 -17.85 -33.15 -29.77
CA LYS A 84 -17.65 -33.80 -31.07
C LYS A 84 -16.28 -34.46 -31.13
#